data_AF-A0A2V2DFK2-F1
#
_entry.id   AF-A0A2V2DFK2-F1
#
_cell.length_a   1.000
_cell.length_b   1.000
_cell.length_c   1.000
_cell.angle_alpha   90.00
_cell.angle_beta   90.00
_cell.angle_gamma   90.00
#
_symmetry.space_group_name_H-M   'P 1'
#
loop_
_entity.id
_entity.type
_entity.pdbx_description
1 polymer ?
#
loop_
_entity_poly.entity_id
_entity_poly.type
_entity_poly.pdbx_seq_one_letter_code
_entity_poly.pdbx_strand_id
1 'polypeptide(L)'
;MDYWHFTKEEKGALIRKLTVALPMLRASVQASQEEISNAIGVSRQTYNAIESQKRQMSWSTYMALILFFDYNPASHNTIRQLDAFPNRLDECWLTGKIGQIGSEL
;
A
#
# COMPACT_ATOMS: atom_id res chain seq x y z
N MET A 1 15.21 -16.13 -1.59
CA MET A 1 14.10 -15.45 -0.89
C MET A 1 13.30 -14.72 -1.96
N ASP A 2 12.20 -15.32 -2.42
CA ASP A 2 11.37 -14.72 -3.47
C ASP A 2 10.36 -13.74 -2.85
N TYR A 3 10.87 -12.68 -2.23
CA TYR A 3 10.05 -11.70 -1.52
C TYR A 3 9.04 -10.99 -2.45
N TRP A 4 9.30 -11.00 -3.75
CA TRP A 4 8.46 -10.46 -4.82
C TRP A 4 7.34 -11.42 -5.26
N HIS A 5 7.33 -12.67 -4.81
CA HIS A 5 6.32 -13.64 -5.20
C HIS A 5 5.07 -13.51 -4.34
N PHE A 6 3.94 -13.20 -4.97
CA PHE A 6 2.61 -13.14 -4.35
C PHE A 6 1.62 -13.98 -5.16
N THR A 7 0.96 -14.92 -4.49
CA THR A 7 -0.14 -15.72 -5.04
C THR A 7 -1.36 -14.86 -5.35
N LYS A 8 -2.30 -15.39 -6.13
CA LYS A 8 -3.54 -14.68 -6.47
C LYS A 8 -4.38 -14.41 -5.21
N GLU A 9 -4.38 -15.36 -4.29
CA GLU A 9 -5.12 -15.35 -3.03
C GLU A 9 -4.56 -14.27 -2.08
N GLU A 10 -3.22 -14.21 -1.93
CA GLU A 10 -2.53 -13.17 -1.16
C GLU A 10 -2.82 -11.78 -1.73
N LYS A 11 -2.65 -11.59 -3.05
CA LYS A 11 -2.96 -10.31 -3.72
C LYS A 11 -4.42 -9.91 -3.48
N GLY A 12 -5.35 -10.85 -3.60
CA GLY A 12 -6.77 -10.61 -3.36
C GLY A 12 -7.06 -10.21 -1.91
N ALA A 13 -6.44 -10.86 -0.93
CA ALA A 13 -6.61 -10.54 0.49
C ALA A 13 -6.10 -9.13 0.81
N LEU A 14 -4.89 -8.78 0.34
CA LEU A 14 -4.29 -7.46 0.53
C LEU A 14 -5.13 -6.35 -0.12
N ILE A 15 -5.56 -6.56 -1.37
CA ILE A 15 -6.44 -5.62 -2.09
C ILE A 15 -7.72 -5.36 -1.30
N ARG A 16 -8.39 -6.41 -0.81
CA ARG A 16 -9.65 -6.26 -0.04
C ARG A 16 -9.42 -5.43 1.22
N LYS A 17 -8.38 -5.77 2.00
CA LYS A 17 -8.07 -5.06 3.25
C LYS A 17 -7.72 -3.60 3.00
N LEU A 18 -6.90 -3.31 2.00
CA LEU A 18 -6.55 -1.93 1.64
C LEU A 18 -7.78 -1.14 1.20
N THR A 19 -8.65 -1.73 0.35
CA THR A 19 -9.85 -1.07 -0.17
C THR A 19 -10.76 -0.59 0.96
N VAL A 20 -10.95 -1.40 2.01
CA VAL A 20 -11.72 -1.02 3.20
C VAL A 20 -11.07 0.13 3.96
N ALA A 21 -9.75 0.18 4.02
CA ALA A 21 -9.00 1.20 4.74
C ALA A 21 -8.86 2.54 3.99
N LEU A 22 -9.14 2.59 2.68
CA LEU A 22 -8.91 3.79 1.85
C LEU A 22 -9.57 5.07 2.39
N PRO A 23 -10.85 5.09 2.80
CA PRO A 23 -11.46 6.32 3.31
C PRO A 23 -10.75 6.87 4.55
N MET A 24 -10.32 5.97 5.44
CA MET A 24 -9.60 6.32 6.67
C MET A 24 -8.19 6.85 6.36
N LEU A 25 -7.44 6.15 5.50
CA LEU A 25 -6.10 6.58 5.08
C LEU A 25 -6.14 7.91 4.30
N ARG A 26 -7.16 8.11 3.47
CA ARG A 26 -7.37 9.37 2.76
C ARG A 26 -7.66 10.51 3.74
N ALA A 27 -8.49 10.27 4.76
CA ALA A 27 -8.75 11.25 5.80
C ALA A 27 -7.50 11.60 6.60
N SER A 28 -6.62 10.63 6.90
CA SER A 28 -5.38 10.88 7.66
C SER A 28 -4.40 11.78 6.90
N VAL A 29 -4.36 11.70 5.57
CA VAL A 29 -3.51 12.57 4.73
C VAL A 29 -4.22 13.86 4.27
N GLN A 30 -5.49 14.06 4.65
CA GLN A 30 -6.32 15.21 4.26
C GLN A 30 -6.40 15.45 2.74
N ALA A 31 -6.34 14.39 1.94
CA ALA A 31 -6.39 14.49 0.49
C ALA A 31 -7.80 14.24 -0.07
N SER A 32 -8.09 14.87 -1.18
CA SER A 32 -9.24 14.57 -2.02
C SER A 32 -9.03 13.28 -2.83
N GLN A 33 -10.13 12.69 -3.31
CA GLN A 33 -10.05 11.57 -4.25
C GLN A 33 -9.32 11.96 -5.55
N GLU A 34 -9.42 13.23 -5.94
CA GLU A 34 -8.78 13.76 -7.16
C GLU A 34 -7.26 13.77 -7.02
N GLU A 35 -6.74 14.31 -5.92
CA GLU A 35 -5.29 14.35 -5.64
C GLU A 35 -4.67 12.95 -5.60
N ILE A 36 -5.29 12.01 -4.89
CA ILE A 36 -4.79 10.63 -4.83
C ILE A 36 -4.88 9.96 -6.21
N SER A 37 -6.00 10.14 -6.93
CA SER A 37 -6.16 9.54 -8.26
C SER A 37 -5.12 10.04 -9.26
N ASN A 38 -4.81 11.34 -9.23
CA ASN A 38 -3.75 11.94 -10.03
C ASN A 38 -2.38 11.36 -9.67
N ALA A 39 -2.06 11.25 -8.38
CA ALA A 39 -0.78 10.72 -7.91
C ALA A 39 -0.53 9.26 -8.33
N ILE A 40 -1.56 8.41 -8.32
CA ILE A 40 -1.44 6.98 -8.67
C ILE A 40 -1.74 6.68 -10.16
N GLY A 41 -2.02 7.72 -10.96
CA GLY A 41 -2.23 7.58 -12.40
C GLY A 41 -3.54 6.90 -12.81
N VAL A 42 -4.64 7.13 -12.08
CA VAL A 42 -5.99 6.64 -12.44
C VAL A 42 -6.98 7.80 -12.50
N SER A 43 -8.11 7.62 -13.19
CA SER A 43 -9.15 8.65 -13.17
C SER A 43 -9.82 8.76 -11.81
N ARG A 44 -10.30 9.97 -11.46
CA ARG A 44 -11.07 10.21 -10.22
C ARG A 44 -12.28 9.28 -10.10
N GLN A 45 -12.97 9.00 -11.20
CA GLN A 45 -14.10 8.06 -11.23
C GLN A 45 -13.66 6.63 -10.90
N THR A 46 -12.48 6.22 -11.38
CA THR A 46 -11.91 4.90 -11.06
C THR A 46 -11.57 4.80 -9.58
N TYR A 47 -10.90 5.82 -9.03
CA TYR A 47 -10.62 5.87 -7.59
C TYR A 47 -11.91 5.85 -6.76
N ASN A 48 -12.90 6.67 -7.12
CA ASN A 48 -14.19 6.70 -6.43
C ASN A 48 -14.89 5.33 -6.43
N ALA A 49 -14.89 4.62 -7.57
CA ALA A 49 -15.48 3.29 -7.67
C ALA A 49 -14.73 2.25 -6.83
N ILE A 50 -13.41 2.39 -6.69
CA ILE A 50 -12.58 1.55 -5.82
C ILE A 50 -12.89 1.85 -4.35
N GLU A 51 -12.79 3.12 -3.92
CA GLU A 51 -13.04 3.53 -2.53
C GLU A 51 -14.47 3.18 -2.08
N SER A 52 -15.44 3.26 -2.99
CA SER A 52 -16.83 2.85 -2.75
C SER A 52 -17.07 1.34 -2.88
N GLN A 53 -16.03 0.53 -3.06
CA GLN A 53 -16.07 -0.93 -3.22
C GLN A 53 -16.90 -1.45 -4.41
N LYS A 54 -17.26 -0.58 -5.35
CA LYS A 54 -18.00 -0.92 -6.58
C LYS A 54 -17.09 -1.57 -7.63
N ARG A 55 -15.79 -1.35 -7.53
CA ARG A 55 -14.78 -1.88 -8.45
C ARG A 55 -13.56 -2.37 -7.69
N GLN A 56 -13.09 -3.57 -8.00
CA GLN A 56 -11.80 -4.06 -7.49
C GLN A 56 -10.63 -3.34 -8.21
N MET A 57 -9.64 -2.89 -7.44
CA MET A 57 -8.40 -2.33 -7.98
C MET A 57 -7.49 -3.41 -8.59
N SER A 58 -6.57 -3.02 -9.48
CA SER A 58 -5.50 -3.90 -9.93
C SER A 58 -4.39 -4.03 -8.88
N TRP A 59 -3.51 -5.03 -9.05
CA TRP A 59 -2.30 -5.15 -8.22
C TRP A 59 -1.35 -3.94 -8.36
N SER A 60 -1.24 -3.37 -9.57
CA SER A 60 -0.40 -2.18 -9.79
C SER A 60 -0.95 -0.96 -9.04
N THR A 61 -2.26 -0.74 -9.04
CA THR A 61 -2.90 0.32 -8.26
C THR A 61 -2.73 0.09 -6.76
N TYR A 62 -2.84 -1.15 -6.29
CA TYR A 62 -2.53 -1.50 -4.91
C TYR A 62 -1.08 -1.12 -4.53
N MET A 63 -0.09 -1.50 -5.34
CA MET A 63 1.32 -1.14 -5.10
C MET A 63 1.54 0.38 -5.08
N ALA A 64 0.94 1.11 -6.01
CA ALA A 64 1.03 2.57 -6.04
C ALA A 64 0.42 3.22 -4.79
N LEU A 65 -0.70 2.70 -4.30
CA LEU A 65 -1.34 3.18 -3.08
C LEU A 65 -0.52 2.85 -1.82
N ILE A 66 0.06 1.65 -1.74
CA ILE A 66 1.00 1.29 -0.67
C ILE A 66 2.13 2.31 -0.65
N LEU A 67 2.79 2.57 -1.77
CA LEU A 67 3.88 3.55 -1.85
C LEU A 67 3.43 4.96 -1.44
N PHE A 68 2.30 5.42 -1.97
CA PHE A 68 1.75 6.74 -1.69
C PHE A 68 1.49 6.96 -0.19
N PHE A 69 0.81 6.02 0.48
CA PHE A 69 0.49 6.15 1.89
C PHE A 69 1.69 5.88 2.79
N ASP A 70 2.60 5.00 2.36
CA ASP A 70 3.79 4.66 3.12
C ASP A 70 4.79 5.81 3.19
N TYR A 71 4.97 6.53 2.08
CA TYR A 71 5.87 7.68 2.04
C TYR A 71 5.24 8.99 2.52
N ASN A 72 3.94 9.00 2.81
CA ASN A 72 3.29 10.15 3.43
C ASN A 72 3.41 10.07 4.96
N PRO A 73 4.07 11.04 5.63
CA PRO A 73 4.27 11.00 7.08
C PRO A 73 2.99 10.84 7.91
N ALA A 74 1.87 11.37 7.42
CA ALA A 74 0.59 11.34 8.14
C ALA A 74 -0.08 9.95 8.11
N SER A 75 0.26 9.09 7.14
CA SER A 75 -0.28 7.74 7.02
C SER A 75 0.76 6.62 7.20
N HIS A 76 2.04 6.94 7.25
CA HIS A 76 3.17 6.00 7.32
C HIS A 76 3.01 4.94 8.42
N ASN A 77 2.72 5.37 9.65
CA ASN A 77 2.54 4.43 10.77
C ASN A 77 1.23 3.65 10.63
N THR A 78 0.17 4.33 10.21
CA THR A 78 -1.16 3.73 10.06
C THR A 78 -1.13 2.60 9.02
N ILE A 79 -0.55 2.82 7.84
CA ILE A 79 -0.54 1.81 6.77
C ILE A 79 0.25 0.57 7.18
N ARG A 80 1.37 0.71 7.90
CA ARG A 80 2.18 -0.42 8.42
C ARG A 80 1.51 -1.20 9.54
N GLN A 81 0.61 -0.58 10.29
CA GLN A 81 -0.16 -1.26 11.34
C GLN A 81 -1.40 -1.98 10.79
N LEU A 82 -1.78 -1.73 9.53
CA LEU A 82 -2.84 -2.46 8.88
C LEU A 82 -2.34 -3.82 8.39
N ASP A 83 -3.19 -4.84 8.52
CA ASP A 83 -2.98 -6.15 7.87
C ASP A 83 -3.06 -6.09 6.33
N ALA A 84 -3.11 -4.88 5.76
CA ALA A 84 -3.12 -4.56 4.35
C ALA A 84 -1.71 -4.26 3.81
N PHE A 85 -0.69 -4.09 4.66
CA PHE A 85 0.68 -3.85 4.21
C PHE A 85 1.37 -5.17 3.83
N PRO A 86 2.13 -5.23 2.72
CA PRO A 86 2.82 -6.44 2.31
C PRO A 86 4.13 -6.63 3.10
N ASN A 87 4.03 -7.00 4.38
CA ASN A 87 5.15 -7.08 5.34
C ASN A 87 6.39 -7.85 4.84
N ARG A 88 6.20 -8.86 3.97
CA ARG A 88 7.31 -9.60 3.33
C ARG A 88 8.27 -8.68 2.55
N LEU A 89 7.79 -7.56 2.00
CA LEU A 89 8.64 -6.57 1.33
C LEU A 89 9.57 -5.85 2.31
N ASP A 90 9.03 -5.46 3.47
CA ASP A 90 9.79 -4.78 4.53
C ASP A 90 10.81 -5.72 5.19
N GLU A 91 10.42 -6.98 5.44
CA GLU A 91 11.31 -7.99 6.01
C GLU A 91 12.55 -8.25 5.14
N CYS A 92 12.40 -8.26 3.80
CA CYS A 92 13.54 -8.41 2.90
C CYS A 92 14.49 -7.22 2.97
N TRP A 93 13.96 -6.00 3.11
CA TRP A 93 14.78 -4.80 3.22
C TRP A 93 15.50 -4.74 4.58
N LEU A 94 14.82 -5.10 5.67
CA LEU A 94 15.38 -5.11 7.03
C LEU A 94 16.45 -6.19 7.21
N THR A 95 16.23 -7.39 6.67
CA THR A 95 17.24 -8.46 6.71
C THR A 95 18.50 -8.10 5.92
N GLY A 96 18.36 -7.40 4.79
CA GLY A 96 19.49 -6.83 4.05
C GLY A 96 20.29 -5.78 4.83
N LYS A 97 19.60 -4.93 5.62
CA LYS A 97 20.26 -3.91 6.46
C LYS A 97 20.97 -4.48 7.69
N ILE A 98 20.38 -5.47 8.35
CA ILE A 98 20.99 -6.12 9.51
C ILE A 98 22.30 -6.82 9.12
N GLY A 99 22.36 -7.42 7.91
CA GLY A 99 23.57 -8.02 7.37
C GLY A 99 24.72 -7.03 7.13
N GLN A 100 24.42 -5.77 6.80
CA GLN A 100 25.45 -4.73 6.60
C GLN A 100 26.00 -4.19 7.94
N ILE A 101 25.14 -3.99 8.94
CA ILE A 101 25.55 -3.49 10.27
C ILE A 101 26.41 -4.53 11.02
N GLY A 102 26.13 -5.82 10.84
CA GLY A 102 26.94 -6.90 11.43
C GLY A 102 28.29 -7.15 10.77
N SER A 103 28.58 -6.52 9.61
CA SER A 103 29.88 -6.59 8.94
C SER A 103 30.80 -5.38 9.21
N GLU A 104 30.29 -4.37 9.93
CA GLU A 104 31.02 -3.16 10.32
C GLU A 104 31.45 -3.18 11.81
N LEU A 105 31.26 -4.31 12.50
CA LEU A 105 31.72 -4.60 13.86
C LEU A 105 32.68 -5.80 13.84
#